data_AF-A0A522X999-F1
#
_entry.id   AF-A0A522X999-F1
#
_cell.length_a   1.000
_cell.length_b   1.000
_cell.length_c   1.000
_cell.angle_alpha   90.00
_cell.angle_beta   90.00
_cell.angle_gamma   90.00
#
_symmetry.space_group_name_H-M   'P 1'
#
loop_
_entity.id
_entity.type
_entity.pdbx_description
1 polymer ?
#
loop_
_entity_poly.entity_id
_entity_poly.type
_entity_poly.pdbx_seq_one_letter_code
_entity_poly.pdbx_strand_id
1 'polypeptide(L)'
;MANKIEDIYTDIISSLPPTERLQLATLILNGLAKQQIRREINFVDDVDDSDVWTQEDQDDLALFAFQHGVAYFSQEEDETE
;
A
#
# COMPACT_ATOMS: atom_id res chain seq x y z
N MET A 1 -2.92 19.25 29.71
CA MET A 1 -3.85 18.23 30.23
C MET A 1 -4.15 17.29 29.08
N ALA A 2 -3.39 16.19 28.99
CA ALA A 2 -3.68 15.15 28.03
C ALA A 2 -4.77 14.28 28.66
N ASN A 3 -6.03 14.48 28.27
CA ASN A 3 -7.08 13.52 28.62
C ASN A 3 -6.67 12.22 27.95
N LYS A 4 -6.19 11.26 28.74
CA LYS A 4 -5.76 9.98 28.19
C LYS A 4 -6.99 9.31 27.63
N ILE A 5 -6.84 8.62 26.51
CA ILE A 5 -7.91 7.82 25.90
C ILE A 5 -8.50 6.83 26.93
N GLU A 6 -7.70 6.44 27.93
CA GLU A 6 -8.09 5.67 29.12
C GLU A 6 -9.19 6.34 29.96
N ASP A 7 -9.15 7.66 30.14
CA ASP A 7 -10.13 8.43 30.90
C ASP A 7 -11.47 8.47 30.13
N ILE A 8 -11.42 8.62 28.80
CA ILE A 8 -12.60 8.57 27.92
C ILE A 8 -13.24 7.17 27.95
N TYR A 9 -12.43 6.12 27.95
CA TYR A 9 -12.93 4.75 28.06
C TYR A 9 -13.64 4.51 29.40
N THR A 10 -13.06 5.01 30.48
CA THR A 10 -13.58 4.80 31.83
C THR A 10 -14.85 5.62 32.07
N ASP A 11 -14.89 6.88 31.66
CA ASP A 11 -16.02 7.76 31.98
C ASP A 11 -17.19 7.62 31.01
N ILE A 12 -16.93 7.34 29.74
CA ILE A 12 -17.97 7.35 28.68
C ILE A 12 -18.30 5.93 28.22
N ILE A 13 -17.29 5.09 27.99
CA ILE A 13 -17.54 3.76 27.41
C ILE A 13 -18.00 2.75 28.47
N SER A 14 -17.51 2.87 29.72
CA SER A 14 -17.94 1.99 30.81
C SER A 14 -19.37 2.26 31.29
N SER A 15 -19.82 3.51 31.18
CA SER A 15 -21.18 3.92 31.58
C SER A 15 -22.25 3.56 30.55
N LEU A 16 -21.86 3.21 29.32
CA LEU A 16 -22.79 2.84 28.26
C LEU A 16 -23.37 1.44 28.50
N PRO A 17 -24.68 1.24 28.21
CA PRO A 17 -25.27 -0.08 28.14
C PRO A 17 -24.48 -1.03 27.23
N PRO A 18 -24.46 -2.34 27.51
CA PRO A 18 -23.71 -3.32 26.72
C PRO A 18 -23.99 -3.24 25.21
N THR A 19 -25.25 -3.00 24.85
CA THR A 19 -25.70 -2.87 23.45
C THR A 19 -25.12 -1.65 22.75
N GLU A 20 -25.10 -0.50 23.43
CA GLU A 20 -24.57 0.76 22.88
C GLU A 20 -23.04 0.71 22.74
N ARG A 21 -22.36 0.06 23.69
CA ARG A 21 -20.93 -0.20 23.60
C ARG A 21 -20.58 -1.12 22.43
N LEU A 22 -21.40 -2.14 22.16
CA LEU A 22 -21.21 -3.01 20.99
C LEU A 22 -21.44 -2.24 19.68
N GLN A 23 -22.45 -1.38 19.62
CA GLN A 23 -22.70 -0.51 18.47
C GLN A 23 -21.54 0.48 18.25
N LEU A 24 -21.01 1.07 19.31
CA LEU A 24 -19.86 1.97 19.24
C LEU A 24 -18.60 1.23 18.78
N ALA A 25 -18.33 0.04 19.32
CA ALA A 25 -17.24 -0.81 18.86
C ALA A 25 -17.38 -1.14 17.38
N THR A 26 -18.60 -1.44 16.93
CA THR A 26 -18.92 -1.72 15.51
C THR A 26 -18.67 -0.50 14.62
N LEU A 27 -19.05 0.71 15.07
CA LEU A 27 -18.78 1.96 14.35
C LEU A 27 -17.28 2.26 14.24
N ILE A 28 -16.53 2.06 15.32
CA ILE A 28 -15.07 2.22 15.33
C ILE A 28 -14.42 1.21 14.39
N LEU A 29 -14.75 -0.07 14.52
CA LEU A 29 -14.25 -1.14 13.65
C LEU A 29 -14.56 -0.88 12.17
N ASN A 30 -15.78 -0.46 11.84
CA ASN A 30 -16.16 -0.09 10.48
C ASN A 30 -15.41 1.14 9.98
N GLY A 31 -15.17 2.14 10.83
CA GLY A 31 -14.38 3.32 10.50
C GLY A 31 -12.92 2.96 10.20
N LEU A 32 -12.31 2.11 11.04
CA LEU A 32 -10.96 1.60 10.85
C LEU A 32 -10.84 0.73 9.60
N ALA A 33 -11.79 -0.17 9.36
CA ALA A 33 -11.82 -1.00 8.16
C ALA A 33 -11.91 -0.12 6.89
N LYS A 34 -12.74 0.92 6.89
CA LYS A 34 -12.81 1.89 5.79
C LYS A 34 -11.51 2.67 5.60
N GLN A 35 -10.80 3.02 6.68
CA GLN A 35 -9.49 3.67 6.59
C GLN A 35 -8.40 2.72 6.08
N GLN A 36 -8.40 1.46 6.49
CA GLN A 36 -7.48 0.44 5.99
C GLN A 36 -7.73 0.17 4.51
N ILE A 37 -9.00 -0.01 4.10
CA ILE A 37 -9.39 -0.15 2.70
C ILE A 37 -8.98 1.11 1.90
N ARG A 38 -9.19 2.31 2.44
CA ARG A 38 -8.72 3.54 1.78
C ARG A 38 -7.20 3.60 1.68
N ARG A 39 -6.46 3.08 2.66
CA ARG A 39 -5.00 3.00 2.64
C ARG A 39 -4.49 1.93 1.66
N GLU A 40 -5.18 0.80 1.55
CA GLU A 40 -4.92 -0.25 0.54
C GLU A 40 -5.28 0.22 -0.87
N ILE A 41 -6.37 1.00 -1.04
CA ILE A 41 -6.72 1.63 -2.32
C ILE A 41 -5.76 2.78 -2.66
N ASN A 42 -5.22 3.49 -1.66
CA ASN A 42 -4.19 4.52 -1.86
C ASN A 42 -2.80 3.95 -2.23
N PHE A 43 -2.60 2.63 -2.26
CA PHE A 43 -1.45 2.06 -2.98
C PHE A 43 -1.64 2.07 -4.51
N VAL A 44 -2.85 2.38 -4.99
CA VAL A 44 -3.13 2.61 -6.42
C VAL A 44 -2.89 4.06 -6.83
N ASP A 45 -2.71 4.99 -5.88
CA ASP A 45 -2.30 6.38 -6.19
C ASP A 45 -0.83 6.48 -6.66
N ASP A 46 -0.05 5.40 -6.59
CA ASP A 46 1.34 5.35 -7.06
C ASP A 46 1.51 4.63 -8.41
N VAL A 47 0.40 4.18 -9.02
CA VAL A 47 0.42 3.86 -10.45
C VAL A 47 0.19 5.18 -11.17
N ASP A 48 1.28 5.84 -11.54
CA ASP A 48 1.23 7.00 -12.41
C ASP A 48 0.57 6.61 -13.74
N ASP A 49 -0.71 6.94 -13.90
CA ASP A 49 -1.48 6.76 -15.14
C ASP A 49 -1.13 7.85 -16.18
N SER A 50 -0.03 8.59 -15.95
CA SER A 50 0.54 9.45 -16.96
C SER A 50 1.21 8.60 -18.04
N ASP A 51 0.90 8.86 -19.31
CA ASP A 51 1.55 8.24 -20.47
C ASP A 51 2.96 8.84 -20.69
N VAL A 52 3.69 9.10 -19.60
CA VAL A 52 4.99 9.78 -19.59
C VAL A 52 5.97 8.88 -18.86
N TRP A 53 6.84 8.24 -19.65
CA TRP A 53 7.94 7.45 -19.10
C TRP A 53 8.89 8.37 -18.34
N THR A 54 9.18 8.03 -17.09
CA THR A 54 10.21 8.73 -16.32
C THR A 54 11.60 8.42 -16.88
N GLN A 55 12.58 9.22 -16.49
CA GLN A 55 13.98 8.94 -16.88
C GLN A 55 14.46 7.60 -16.31
N GLU A 56 13.99 7.25 -15.11
CA GLU A 56 14.31 5.99 -14.44
C GLU A 56 13.77 4.80 -15.23
N ASP A 57 12.52 4.88 -15.72
CA ASP A 57 11.93 3.83 -16.57
C ASP A 57 12.73 3.60 -17.86
N GLN A 58 13.26 4.68 -18.45
CA GLN A 58 14.07 4.61 -19.67
C GLN A 58 15.44 3.99 -19.41
N ASP A 59 16.08 4.36 -18.29
CA ASP A 59 17.38 3.84 -17.91
C ASP A 59 17.30 2.34 -17.54
N ASP A 60 16.23 1.94 -16.84
CA ASP A 60 15.95 0.54 -16.51
C ASP A 60 15.67 -0.29 -17.76
N LEU A 61 14.88 0.23 -18.71
CA LEU A 61 14.64 -0.45 -19.99
C LEU A 61 15.94 -0.61 -20.79
N ALA A 62 16.79 0.41 -20.82
CA ALA A 62 18.07 0.36 -21.51
C ALA A 62 19.02 -0.67 -20.87
N LEU A 63 19.07 -0.72 -19.54
CA LEU A 63 19.87 -1.69 -18.80
C LEU A 63 19.38 -3.12 -19.07
N PHE A 64 18.07 -3.34 -19.02
CA PHE A 64 17.48 -4.63 -19.33
C PHE A 64 17.78 -5.06 -20.77
N ALA A 65 17.59 -4.17 -21.75
CA ALA A 65 17.85 -4.45 -23.16
C ALA A 65 19.34 -4.76 -23.41
N PHE A 66 20.26 -4.06 -22.72
CA PHE A 66 21.68 -4.34 -22.79
C PHE A 66 22.02 -5.71 -22.21
N GLN A 67 21.55 -6.04 -21.00
CA GLN A 67 21.78 -7.34 -20.36
C GLN A 67 21.21 -8.49 -21.18
N HIS A 68 19.99 -8.32 -21.72
CA HIS A 68 19.36 -9.32 -22.56
C HIS A 68 20.06 -9.44 -23.92
N GLY A 69 20.51 -8.33 -24.52
CA GLY A 69 21.30 -8.34 -25.75
C GLY A 69 22.63 -9.07 -25.55
N VAL A 70 23.34 -8.78 -24.46
CA VAL A 70 24.60 -9.46 -24.09
C VAL A 70 24.37 -10.97 -23.87
N ALA A 71 23.26 -11.35 -23.22
CA ALA A 71 22.90 -12.76 -23.05
C ALA A 71 22.58 -13.43 -24.40
N TYR A 72 21.90 -12.73 -25.30
CA TYR A 72 21.55 -13.24 -26.63
C TYR A 72 22.78 -13.44 -27.52
N PHE A 73 23.70 -12.47 -27.55
CA PHE A 73 24.95 -12.60 -28.30
C PHE A 73 25.87 -13.70 -27.75
N SER A 74 25.93 -13.85 -26.43
CA SER A 74 26.69 -14.95 -25.81
C SER A 74 26.11 -16.33 -26.14
N GLN A 75 24.79 -16.42 -26.34
CA GLN A 75 24.12 -17.68 -26.69
C GLN A 75 24.25 -18.02 -28.18
N GLU A 76 24.28 -17.03 -29.08
CA GLU A 76 24.56 -17.26 -30.52
C GLU A 76 26.00 -17.72 -30.80
N GLU A 77 26.99 -17.27 -30.01
CA GLU A 77 28.37 -17.75 -30.13
C GLU A 77 28.51 -19.24 -29.76
N ASP A 78 27.80 -19.71 -28.72
CA ASP A 78 27.80 -21.13 -28.31
C ASP A 78 27.05 -22.07 -29.28
N GLU A 79 26.14 -21.55 -30.11
CA GLU A 79 25.38 -22.33 -31.10
C GLU A 79 26.08 -22.46 -32.47
N THR A 80 27.24 -21.81 -32.66
CA THR A 80 28.01 -21.82 -33.92
C THR A 80 29.36 -22.55 -33.88
N GLU A 81 29.67 -23.26 -32.79
CA GLU A 81 30.84 -24.17 -32.66
C GLU A 81 30.52 -25.66 -32.94
#